data_AF-A0A521BNH3-F1
#
_entry.id   AF-A0A521BNH3-F1
#
_cell.length_a   1.000
_cell.length_b   1.000
_cell.length_c   1.000
_cell.angle_alpha   90.00
_cell.angle_beta   90.00
_cell.angle_gamma   90.00
#
_symmetry.space_group_name_H-M   'P 1'
#
loop_
_entity.id
_entity.type
_entity.pdbx_description
1 polymer ?
#
loop_
_entity_poly.entity_id
_entity_poly.type
_entity_poly.pdbx_seq_one_letter_code
_entity_poly.pdbx_strand_id
1 'polypeptide(L)'
;MDTAELVSEEEDIRESLTIILSTIPGERVMDPEFGCDIHHHVFEEMSFTVINHLKEDIRKAVLNYEPRVDLTGLEVGVNEDHDARLDIILEYKVRATNSRSNMVYPFYVNEGTNISFE
;
A
#
# COMPACT_ATOMS: atom_id res chain seq x y z
N MET A 1 -16.85 10.86 21.26
CA MET A 1 -17.90 9.87 20.98
C MET A 1 -17.77 9.58 19.51
N ASP A 2 -16.97 8.58 19.15
CA ASP A 2 -16.75 8.23 17.76
C ASP A 2 -18.07 7.75 17.16
N THR A 3 -18.55 8.48 16.16
CA THR A 3 -19.75 8.11 15.41
C THR A 3 -19.25 7.33 14.20
N ALA A 4 -19.81 6.14 13.95
CA ALA A 4 -19.46 5.38 12.76
C ALA A 4 -20.00 6.10 11.52
N GLU A 5 -19.12 6.40 10.56
CA GLU A 5 -19.50 6.95 9.26
C GLU A 5 -19.60 5.82 8.22
N LEU A 6 -20.55 5.94 7.31
CA LEU A 6 -20.73 4.97 6.22
C LEU A 6 -20.01 5.50 4.98
N VAL A 7 -19.08 4.70 4.46
CA VAL A 7 -18.41 4.96 3.18
C VAL A 7 -19.11 4.21 2.04
N SER A 8 -18.94 4.70 0.81
CA SER A 8 -19.57 4.10 -0.37
C SER A 8 -18.65 4.12 -1.57
N GLU A 9 -18.81 3.10 -2.43
CA GLU A 9 -18.23 3.02 -3.77
C GLU A 9 -16.71 3.29 -3.82
N GLU A 10 -16.29 4.42 -4.39
CA GLU A 10 -14.88 4.75 -4.61
C GLU A 10 -14.11 4.97 -3.30
N GLU A 11 -14.76 5.50 -2.27
CA GLU A 11 -14.12 5.70 -0.96
C GLU A 11 -13.87 4.36 -0.27
N ASP A 12 -14.85 3.45 -0.29
CA ASP A 12 -14.69 2.10 0.24
C ASP A 12 -13.58 1.31 -0.49
N ILE A 13 -13.39 1.55 -1.79
CA ILE A 13 -12.26 1.02 -2.56
C ILE A 13 -10.93 1.61 -2.07
N ARG A 14 -10.84 2.93 -1.82
CA ARG A 14 -9.60 3.56 -1.31
C ARG A 14 -9.25 3.05 0.09
N GLU A 15 -10.24 2.92 0.97
CA GLU A 15 -10.03 2.36 2.30
C GLU A 15 -9.59 0.89 2.23
N SER A 16 -10.24 0.09 1.39
CA SER A 16 -9.85 -1.30 1.14
C SER A 16 -8.41 -1.43 0.63
N LEU A 17 -8.02 -0.62 -0.36
CA LEU A 17 -6.63 -0.57 -0.85
C LEU A 17 -5.65 -0.16 0.26
N THR A 18 -6.02 0.82 1.10
CA THR A 18 -5.20 1.23 2.25
C THR A 18 -5.00 0.06 3.22
N ILE A 19 -6.07 -0.67 3.54
CA ILE A 19 -6.04 -1.82 4.44
C ILE A 19 -5.15 -2.93 3.87
N ILE A 20 -5.27 -3.23 2.57
CA ILE A 20 -4.43 -4.26 1.92
C ILE A 20 -2.94 -3.89 2.04
N LEU A 21 -2.59 -2.64 1.75
CA LEU A 21 -1.19 -2.18 1.76
C LEU A 21 -0.62 -2.02 3.17
N SER A 22 -1.47 -1.75 4.17
CA SER A 22 -1.05 -1.59 5.57
C SER A 22 -1.01 -2.89 6.37
N THR A 23 -1.51 -4.00 5.81
CA THR A 23 -1.62 -5.27 6.54
C THR A 23 -0.46 -6.17 6.14
N ILE A 24 0.27 -6.69 7.13
CA ILE A 24 1.35 -7.65 6.89
C ILE A 24 0.76 -9.06 6.81
N PRO A 25 1.12 -9.88 5.81
CA PRO A 25 0.72 -11.28 5.76
C PRO A 25 1.01 -11.99 7.09
N GLY A 26 -0.01 -12.65 7.64
CA GLY A 26 0.03 -13.31 8.96
C GLY A 26 -0.62 -12.52 10.11
N GLU A 27 -0.91 -11.23 9.95
CA GLU A 27 -1.63 -10.44 10.96
C GLU A 27 -3.08 -10.91 11.15
N ARG A 28 -3.71 -11.35 10.07
CA ARG A 28 -5.08 -11.88 10.11
C ARG A 28 -5.04 -13.38 10.36
N VAL A 29 -5.33 -13.77 11.61
CA VAL A 29 -5.31 -15.17 12.07
C VAL A 29 -6.14 -16.12 11.18
N MET A 30 -7.29 -15.65 10.67
CA MET A 30 -8.20 -16.45 9.85
C MET A 30 -7.88 -16.40 8.35
N ASP A 31 -7.02 -15.48 7.93
CA ASP A 31 -6.61 -15.30 6.53
C ASP A 31 -5.14 -14.80 6.48
N PRO A 32 -4.18 -15.70 6.75
CA PRO A 32 -2.77 -15.32 6.90
C PRO A 32 -2.13 -14.85 5.59
N GLU A 33 -2.73 -15.15 4.44
CA GLU A 33 -2.22 -14.68 3.15
C GLU A 33 -2.65 -13.24 2.84
N PHE A 34 -3.61 -12.68 3.59
CA PHE A 34 -4.11 -11.33 3.39
C PHE A 34 -3.05 -10.27 3.70
N GLY A 35 -2.88 -9.33 2.76
CA GLY A 35 -2.06 -8.15 2.95
C GLY A 35 -1.04 -7.95 1.83
N CYS A 36 -0.06 -7.10 2.10
CA CYS A 36 1.07 -6.82 1.23
C CYS A 36 2.32 -6.67 2.09
N ASP A 37 3.35 -7.48 1.83
CA ASP A 37 4.60 -7.42 2.59
C ASP A 37 5.51 -6.29 2.08
N ILE A 38 5.05 -5.04 2.25
CA ILE A 38 5.84 -3.86 1.91
C ILE A 38 7.04 -3.74 2.86
N HIS A 39 6.87 -4.18 4.11
CA HIS A 39 7.84 -4.04 5.20
C HIS A 39 9.12 -4.86 5.00
N HIS A 40 9.05 -6.01 4.33
CA HIS A 40 10.25 -6.82 4.07
C HIS A 40 11.30 -6.10 3.23
N HIS A 41 10.86 -5.27 2.28
CA HIS A 41 11.71 -4.59 1.30
C HIS A 41 12.36 -3.31 1.85
N VAL A 42 11.98 -2.87 3.05
CA VAL A 42 12.34 -1.57 3.64
C VAL A 42 13.75 -1.55 4.22
N PHE A 43 14.26 -2.70 4.62
CA PHE A 43 15.60 -2.84 5.20
C PHE A 43 16.68 -3.15 4.15
N GLU A 44 16.28 -3.38 2.90
CA GLU A 44 17.19 -3.61 1.78
C GLU A 44 17.64 -2.27 1.19
N GLU A 45 18.85 -2.20 0.64
CA GLU A 45 19.24 -1.06 -0.19
C GLU A 45 18.24 -0.94 -1.34
N MET A 46 17.60 0.22 -1.49
CA MET A 46 16.60 0.48 -2.52
C MET A 46 17.21 0.42 -3.93
N SER A 47 17.33 -0.80 -4.43
CA SER A 47 17.74 -1.10 -5.79
C SER A 47 16.51 -1.18 -6.70
N PHE A 48 16.71 -0.97 -7.99
CA PHE A 48 15.69 -1.18 -9.01
C PHE A 48 15.05 -2.57 -8.92
N THR A 49 15.82 -3.58 -8.51
CA THR A 49 15.33 -4.95 -8.28
C THR A 49 14.30 -5.00 -7.16
N VAL A 50 14.61 -4.40 -6.01
CA VAL A 50 13.72 -4.35 -4.82
C VAL A 50 12.43 -3.60 -5.16
N ILE A 51 12.54 -2.46 -5.85
CA ILE A 51 11.36 -1.69 -6.30
C ILE A 51 10.48 -2.53 -7.22
N ASN A 52 11.04 -3.32 -8.13
CA ASN A 52 10.25 -4.18 -9.00
C ASN A 52 9.57 -5.32 -8.24
N HIS A 53 10.25 -5.93 -7.27
CA HIS A 53 9.64 -6.94 -6.39
C HIS A 53 8.47 -6.35 -5.61
N LEU A 54 8.68 -5.20 -4.96
CA LEU A 54 7.63 -4.48 -4.25
C LEU A 54 6.43 -4.19 -5.16
N LYS A 55 6.68 -3.70 -6.39
CA LYS A 55 5.61 -3.44 -7.36
C LYS A 55 4.84 -4.71 -7.73
N GLU A 56 5.52 -5.84 -7.86
CA GLU A 56 4.88 -7.11 -8.18
C GLU A 56 4.05 -7.65 -7.01
N ASP A 57 4.53 -7.49 -5.78
CA ASP A 57 3.81 -7.90 -4.58
C ASP A 57 2.53 -7.07 -4.39
N ILE A 58 2.62 -5.75 -4.58
CA ILE A 58 1.45 -4.85 -4.57
C ILE A 58 0.45 -5.25 -5.66
N ARG A 59 0.91 -5.54 -6.89
CA ARG A 59 0.03 -5.97 -7.98
C ARG A 59 -0.74 -7.24 -7.62
N LYS A 60 -0.06 -8.24 -7.06
CA LYS A 60 -0.69 -9.49 -6.64
C LYS A 60 -1.68 -9.28 -5.50
N ALA A 61 -1.31 -8.49 -4.49
CA ALA A 61 -2.18 -8.18 -3.36
C ALA A 61 -3.48 -7.50 -3.83
N VAL A 62 -3.36 -6.45 -4.66
CA VAL A 62 -4.54 -5.75 -5.22
C VAL A 62 -5.38 -6.70 -6.10
N LEU A 63 -4.74 -7.51 -6.95
CA LEU A 63 -5.45 -8.46 -7.81
C LEU A 63 -6.25 -9.51 -7.01
N ASN A 64 -5.70 -9.99 -5.90
CA ASN A 64 -6.31 -11.03 -5.08
C ASN A 64 -7.40 -10.48 -4.14
N TYR A 65 -7.20 -9.28 -3.60
CA TYR A 65 -8.03 -8.77 -2.50
C TYR A 65 -8.94 -7.60 -2.88
N GLU A 66 -8.73 -6.94 -4.03
CA GLU A 66 -9.59 -5.84 -4.50
C GLU A 66 -10.08 -6.07 -5.95
N PRO A 67 -11.03 -6.99 -6.18
CA PRO A 67 -11.50 -7.35 -7.53
C PRO A 67 -12.35 -6.28 -8.21
N ARG A 68 -12.70 -5.18 -7.51
CA ARG A 68 -13.52 -4.09 -8.05
C ARG A 68 -12.70 -3.12 -8.90
N VAL A 69 -11.37 -3.17 -8.82
CA VAL A 69 -10.48 -2.30 -9.59
C VAL A 69 -9.61 -3.08 -10.57
N ASP A 70 -9.28 -2.44 -11.68
CA ASP A 70 -8.21 -2.86 -12.57
C ASP A 70 -7.03 -1.90 -12.40
N LEU A 71 -5.91 -2.39 -11.86
CA LEU A 71 -4.71 -1.59 -11.70
C LEU A 71 -4.08 -1.30 -13.08
N THR A 72 -4.04 -0.03 -13.47
CA THR A 72 -3.52 0.43 -14.77
C THR A 72 -2.10 0.95 -14.69
N GLY A 73 -1.65 1.40 -13.52
CA GLY A 73 -0.33 1.96 -13.30
C GLY A 73 0.12 1.79 -11.85
N LEU A 74 1.43 1.62 -11.67
CA LEU A 74 2.05 1.53 -10.35
C LEU A 74 3.46 2.14 -10.36
N GLU A 75 3.60 3.21 -9.60
CA GLU A 75 4.86 3.92 -9.40
C GLU A 75 5.24 3.94 -7.92
N VAL A 76 6.54 3.95 -7.66
CA VAL A 76 7.10 4.05 -6.32
C VAL A 76 8.14 5.15 -6.38
N GLY A 77 7.86 6.26 -5.74
CA GLY A 77 8.77 7.40 -5.61
C GLY A 77 9.47 7.36 -4.25
N VAL A 78 10.78 7.54 -4.24
CA VAL A 78 11.53 7.78 -3.00
C VAL A 78 11.55 9.29 -2.77
N ASN A 79 11.03 9.74 -1.63
CA ASN A 79 11.10 11.13 -1.24
C ASN A 79 12.29 11.32 -0.29
N GLU A 80 13.43 11.75 -0.85
CA GLU A 80 14.68 11.95 -0.08
C GLU A 80 14.65 13.20 0.81
N ASP A 81 13.72 14.13 0.57
CA ASP A 81 13.62 15.40 1.30
C ASP A 81 12.89 15.26 2.66
N HIS A 82 12.15 14.17 2.89
CA HIS A 82 11.33 13.95 4.08
C HIS A 82 11.42 12.52 4.62
N ASP A 83 12.06 12.35 5.78
CA ASP A 83 11.91 11.21 6.72
C ASP A 83 11.88 9.80 6.10
N ALA A 84 12.69 9.54 5.06
CA ALA A 84 12.74 8.24 4.38
C ALA A 84 11.34 7.72 3.98
N ARG A 85 10.55 8.55 3.28
CA ARG A 85 9.20 8.18 2.83
C ARG A 85 9.20 7.58 1.42
N LEU A 86 8.48 6.49 1.25
CA LEU A 86 8.09 5.92 -0.04
C LEU A 86 6.68 6.37 -0.41
N ASP A 87 6.53 7.04 -1.55
CA ASP A 87 5.22 7.38 -2.11
C ASP A 87 4.83 6.33 -3.16
N ILE A 88 3.89 5.46 -2.81
CA ILE A 88 3.36 4.42 -3.71
C ILE A 88 2.14 4.98 -4.43
N ILE A 89 2.24 5.15 -5.75
CA ILE A 89 1.19 5.74 -6.58
C ILE A 89 0.50 4.63 -7.36
N LEU A 90 -0.77 4.38 -7.03
CA LEU A 90 -1.64 3.43 -7.70
C LEU A 90 -2.56 4.17 -8.66
N GLU A 91 -2.48 3.84 -9.93
CA GLU A 91 -3.48 4.25 -10.93
C GLU A 91 -4.37 3.07 -11.24
N TYR A 92 -5.69 3.25 -11.15
CA TYR A 92 -6.61 2.17 -11.36
C TYR A 92 -7.93 2.64 -11.98
N LYS A 93 -8.67 1.67 -12.48
CA LYS A 93 -9.99 1.86 -13.04
C LYS A 93 -11.01 1.09 -12.23
N VAL A 94 -12.06 1.75 -11.79
CA VAL A 94 -13.18 1.10 -11.10
C VAL A 94 -14.02 0.37 -12.15
N ARG A 95 -14.20 -0.95 -11.99
CA ARG A 95 -14.87 -1.79 -12.99
C ARG A 95 -16.35 -1.42 -13.18
N ALA A 96 -17.04 -1.10 -12.10
CA ALA A 96 -18.47 -0.83 -12.10
C ALA A 96 -18.82 0.47 -12.86
N THR A 97 -18.07 1.54 -12.62
CA THR A 97 -18.32 2.89 -13.16
C THR A 97 -17.50 3.18 -14.41
N ASN A 98 -16.49 2.35 -14.72
CA ASN A 98 -15.52 2.58 -15.77
C ASN A 98 -14.73 3.91 -15.56
N SER A 99 -14.75 4.47 -14.34
CA SER A 99 -14.01 5.67 -13.94
C SER A 99 -12.53 5.35 -13.72
N ARG A 100 -11.66 6.30 -14.05
CA ARG A 100 -10.23 6.24 -13.73
C ARG A 100 -9.99 7.06 -12.47
N SER A 101 -9.22 6.49 -11.54
CA SER A 101 -8.84 7.15 -10.30
C SER A 101 -7.38 6.87 -9.99
N ASN A 102 -6.84 7.60 -9.02
CA ASN A 102 -5.51 7.37 -8.49
C ASN A 102 -5.52 7.48 -6.96
N MET A 103 -4.57 6.79 -6.34
CA MET A 103 -4.33 6.82 -4.92
C MET A 103 -2.83 6.89 -4.66
N VAL A 104 -2.43 7.77 -3.73
CA VAL A 104 -1.08 7.80 -3.19
C VAL A 104 -1.13 7.18 -1.80
N TYR A 105 -0.37 6.12 -1.60
CA TYR A 105 -0.16 5.48 -0.32
C TYR A 105 1.23 5.86 0.22
N PRO A 106 1.30 6.70 1.27
CA PRO A 106 2.57 7.06 1.90
C PRO A 106 3.02 5.94 2.84
N PHE A 107 4.18 5.36 2.55
CA PHE A 107 4.83 4.38 3.41
C PHE A 107 6.06 5.00 4.06
N TYR A 108 6.08 5.03 5.39
CA TYR A 108 7.19 5.60 6.15
C TYR A 108 8.19 4.50 6.49
N VAL A 109 9.43 4.65 6.00
CA VAL A 109 10.55 3.84 6.48
C VAL A 109 10.95 4.42 7.82
N ASN A 110 10.34 3.93 8.90
CA ASN A 110 10.82 4.26 10.24
C ASN A 110 12.25 3.73 10.37
N GLU A 111 13.25 4.61 10.29
CA GLU A 111 14.57 4.33 10.83
C GLU A 111 14.41 4.10 12.33
N GLY A 112 14.37 2.84 12.75
CA GLY A 112 14.39 2.42 14.15
C GLY A 112 15.73 2.71 14.84
N THR A 113 16.33 3.89 14.61
CA THR A 113 17.58 4.32 15.24
C THR A 113 17.45 5.76 15.74
N ASN A 114 16.54 5.99 16.69
CA ASN A 114 16.77 7.06 17.66
C ASN A 114 16.42 6.61 19.07
N ILE A 115 17.10 5.56 19.54
CA ILE A 115 17.40 5.42 20.96
C ILE A 115 18.47 6.46 21.30
N SER A 116 18.06 7.72 21.49
CA SER A 116 18.87 8.66 22.24
C SER A 116 18.92 8.16 23.68
N PHE A 117 19.91 7.35 24.02
CA PHE A 117 20.31 7.18 25.41
C PHE A 117 21.02 8.47 25.84
N GLU A 118 20.62 9.00 27.00
CA GLU A 118 21.06 10.26 27.63
C GLU A 118 22.57 10.54 27.55
#